data_AF-A0A946AVD1-F1
#
_entry.id   AF-A0A946AVD1-F1
#
_cell.length_a   1.000
_cell.length_b   1.000
_cell.length_c   1.000
_cell.angle_alpha   90.00
_cell.angle_beta   90.00
_cell.angle_gamma   90.00
#
_symmetry.space_group_name_H-M   'P 1'
#
loop_
_entity.id
_entity.type
_entity.pdbx_description
1 polymer ?
#
loop_
_entity_poly.entity_id
_entity_poly.type
_entity_poly.pdbx_seq_one_letter_code
_entity_poly.pdbx_strand_id
1 'polypeptide(L)'
;MSLSLFLAPFCLSVANANFSYETHTVSEYHFTTPPGLADQVNFWKKIYSEYSTRHAVVHDMRDLAIVYEVVYLGNKNLSRRSRERKLEKVKKKYKQILRRINKTKNKSSLKGEDLRIYKLVKKDFYKASRQIRAQLGLKDRFMAGVERSGLYMTEILRILKNNNLPEELSILPHVESSFQLGAYSSAGAAGIWQFTRSTGRLFMRVGYDVDERRDPILATHAAAKLLKRNFQEINSWPLAITAYNHGLQGMKRAKKRH
;
A
#
# COMPACT_ATOMS: atom_id res chain seq x y z
N MET A 1 14.55 8.02 -9.39
CA MET A 1 14.63 7.52 -8.00
C MET A 1 13.38 6.68 -7.78
N SER A 2 13.49 5.36 -7.95
CA SER A 2 12.35 4.45 -7.91
C SER A 2 11.71 4.48 -6.52
N LEU A 3 10.54 5.10 -6.38
CA LEU A 3 9.56 4.56 -5.45
C LEU A 3 9.13 3.23 -6.05
N SER A 4 9.96 2.20 -5.88
CA SER A 4 9.43 0.87 -5.82
C SER A 4 8.58 0.91 -4.56
N LEU A 5 7.27 1.15 -4.69
CA LEU A 5 6.33 0.52 -3.80
C LEU A 5 6.60 -0.97 -3.94
N PHE A 6 7.59 -1.46 -3.19
CA PHE A 6 7.41 -2.72 -2.52
C PHE A 6 6.24 -2.49 -1.57
N LEU A 7 5.03 -2.48 -2.15
CA LEU A 7 3.92 -3.20 -1.56
C LEU A 7 4.55 -4.54 -1.21
N ALA A 8 4.91 -4.67 0.06
CA ALA A 8 5.36 -5.93 0.61
C ALA A 8 4.40 -6.98 0.06
N PRO A 9 4.89 -8.16 -0.34
CA PRO A 9 3.98 -9.23 -0.73
C PRO A 9 2.95 -9.27 0.38
N PHE A 10 1.69 -8.96 0.05
CA PHE A 10 0.57 -9.14 0.93
C PHE A 10 0.59 -10.64 1.17
N CYS A 11 1.36 -11.02 2.17
CA CYS A 11 1.41 -12.35 2.66
C CYS A 11 0.12 -12.38 3.44
N LEU A 12 -0.96 -12.63 2.70
CA LEU A 12 -2.31 -12.79 3.19
C LEU A 12 -2.16 -13.64 4.46
N SER A 13 -2.23 -12.96 5.60
CA SER A 13 -2.83 -13.62 6.74
C SER A 13 -4.16 -14.11 6.20
N VAL A 14 -4.54 -15.34 6.53
CA VAL A 14 -5.88 -15.83 6.24
C VAL A 14 -6.82 -15.04 7.16
N ALA A 15 -6.98 -13.75 6.88
CA ALA A 15 -8.11 -12.98 7.32
C ALA A 15 -9.25 -13.51 6.46
N ASN A 16 -10.16 -14.25 7.07
CA ASN A 16 -11.44 -14.57 6.47
C ASN A 16 -12.21 -13.25 6.33
N ALA A 17 -11.85 -12.48 5.31
CA ALA A 17 -12.64 -11.37 4.85
C ALA A 17 -13.85 -11.97 4.15
N ASN A 18 -14.96 -12.10 4.89
CA ASN A 18 -16.26 -12.37 4.28
C ASN A 18 -16.64 -11.12 3.48
N PHE A 19 -16.31 -11.12 2.19
CA PHE A 19 -16.90 -10.18 1.25
C PHE A 19 -18.36 -10.58 1.09
N SER A 20 -19.28 -9.66 1.40
CA SER A 20 -20.71 -9.86 1.16
C SER A 20 -20.94 -10.19 -0.32
N TYR A 21 -21.84 -11.13 -0.60
CA TYR A 21 -22.29 -11.46 -1.96
C TYR A 21 -23.22 -10.38 -2.54
N GLU A 22 -22.91 -9.10 -2.33
CA GLU A 22 -23.63 -8.02 -2.98
C GLU A 22 -23.31 -8.05 -4.48
N THR A 23 -24.34 -7.91 -5.32
CA THR A 23 -24.18 -7.73 -6.75
C THR A 23 -23.48 -6.40 -7.00
N HIS A 24 -22.15 -6.42 -7.06
CA HIS A 24 -21.37 -5.24 -7.40
C HIS A 24 -21.64 -4.89 -8.86
N THR A 25 -22.17 -3.69 -9.11
CA THR A 25 -22.22 -3.17 -10.47
C THR A 25 -20.85 -2.59 -10.83
N VAL A 26 -20.61 -2.38 -12.12
CA VAL A 26 -19.36 -1.74 -12.56
C VAL A 26 -19.27 -0.31 -12.02
N SER A 27 -20.38 0.41 -11.89
CA SER A 27 -20.39 1.85 -11.57
C SER A 27 -20.72 2.20 -10.12
N GLU A 28 -21.43 1.34 -9.38
CA GLU A 28 -21.88 1.62 -8.02
C GLU A 28 -21.18 0.70 -7.04
N TYR A 29 -20.08 1.18 -6.47
CA TYR A 29 -19.35 0.49 -5.42
C TYR A 29 -18.78 1.49 -4.43
N HIS A 30 -19.21 1.39 -3.18
CA HIS A 30 -18.64 2.18 -2.09
C HIS A 30 -17.47 1.44 -1.47
N PHE A 31 -16.28 2.03 -1.53
CA PHE A 31 -15.06 1.50 -0.91
C PHE A 31 -15.07 1.63 0.62
N THR A 32 -15.99 0.90 1.25
CA THR A 32 -16.07 0.78 2.71
C THR A 32 -14.93 -0.09 3.23
N THR A 33 -14.61 0.06 4.52
CA THR A 33 -13.58 -0.76 5.17
C THR A 33 -14.14 -2.16 5.41
N PRO A 34 -13.57 -3.21 4.80
CA PRO A 34 -14.07 -4.56 5.01
C PRO A 34 -13.89 -5.00 6.48
N PRO A 35 -14.82 -5.80 7.03
CA PRO A 35 -14.65 -6.40 8.35
C PRO A 35 -13.31 -7.14 8.45
N GLY A 36 -12.61 -6.95 9.57
CA GLY A 36 -11.29 -7.56 9.80
C GLY A 36 -10.11 -6.85 9.12
N LEU A 37 -10.34 -5.79 8.32
CA LEU A 37 -9.30 -4.95 7.73
C LEU A 37 -9.16 -3.56 8.39
N ALA A 38 -9.92 -3.30 9.45
CA ALA A 38 -9.97 -1.99 10.10
C ALA A 38 -8.59 -1.52 10.58
N ASP A 39 -7.79 -2.40 11.18
CA ASP A 39 -6.46 -2.05 11.69
C ASP A 39 -5.48 -1.74 10.56
N GLN A 40 -5.55 -2.49 9.47
CA GLN A 40 -4.71 -2.28 8.28
C GLN A 40 -5.08 -0.97 7.60
N VAL A 41 -6.37 -0.68 7.44
CA VAL A 41 -6.84 0.60 6.88
C VAL A 41 -6.44 1.75 7.79
N ASN A 42 -6.64 1.63 9.11
CA ASN A 42 -6.25 2.66 10.06
C ASN A 42 -4.74 2.91 10.07
N PHE A 43 -3.92 1.85 10.00
CA PHE A 43 -2.47 1.98 9.88
C PHE A 43 -2.09 2.80 8.65
N TRP A 44 -2.61 2.44 7.46
CA TRP A 44 -2.27 3.15 6.23
C TRP A 44 -2.82 4.57 6.21
N LYS A 45 -4.03 4.82 6.72
CA LYS A 45 -4.55 6.19 6.91
C LYS A 45 -3.53 7.04 7.65
N LYS A 46 -3.02 6.59 8.80
CA LYS A 46 -2.00 7.33 9.58
C LYS A 46 -0.70 7.54 8.80
N ILE A 47 -0.24 6.53 8.05
CA ILE A 47 0.96 6.67 7.20
C ILE A 47 0.78 7.79 6.16
N TYR A 48 -0.41 7.91 5.56
CA TYR A 48 -0.71 8.90 4.54
C TYR A 48 -1.17 10.27 5.08
N SER A 49 -1.66 10.36 6.33
CA SER A 49 -2.25 11.61 6.86
C SER A 49 -1.54 12.20 8.08
N GLU A 50 -0.90 11.39 8.92
CA GLU A 50 -0.31 11.82 10.19
C GLU A 50 1.22 11.91 10.10
N TYR A 51 1.84 10.86 9.56
CA TYR A 51 3.29 10.71 9.60
C TYR A 51 3.97 11.29 8.35
N SER A 52 4.78 12.33 8.55
CA SER A 52 5.65 12.90 7.52
C SER A 52 6.84 12.00 7.19
N THR A 53 7.61 12.36 6.16
CA THR A 53 8.85 11.66 5.79
C THR A 53 9.95 11.73 6.86
N ARG A 54 9.75 12.57 7.89
CA ARG A 54 10.58 12.64 9.11
C ARG A 54 10.21 11.61 10.17
N HIS A 55 9.18 10.80 9.93
CA HIS A 55 8.75 9.75 10.83
C HIS A 55 8.91 8.37 10.18
N ALA A 56 9.18 7.38 11.02
CA ALA A 56 9.10 5.97 10.66
C ALA A 56 8.35 5.21 11.73
N VAL A 57 7.36 4.42 11.32
CA VAL A 57 6.58 3.57 12.21
C VAL A 57 7.21 2.19 12.25
N VAL A 58 7.69 1.76 13.41
CA VAL A 58 8.18 0.41 13.65
C VAL A 58 7.02 -0.45 14.12
N HIS A 59 6.66 -1.48 13.35
CA HIS A 59 5.42 -2.24 13.51
C HIS A 59 5.60 -3.73 13.22
N ASP A 60 4.60 -4.54 13.56
CA ASP A 60 4.55 -5.94 13.16
C ASP A 60 4.08 -6.08 11.70
N MET A 61 4.75 -6.92 10.90
CA MET A 61 4.42 -7.12 9.50
C MET A 61 3.06 -7.80 9.29
N ARG A 62 2.63 -8.67 10.21
CA ARG A 62 1.41 -9.48 10.04
C ARG A 62 0.20 -8.84 10.70
N ASP A 63 0.42 -8.13 11.80
CA ASP A 63 -0.62 -7.43 12.54
C ASP A 63 -0.28 -5.94 12.62
N LEU A 64 -0.93 -5.15 11.75
CA LEU A 64 -0.67 -3.71 11.66
C LEU A 64 -1.24 -2.91 12.85
N ALA A 65 -2.05 -3.53 13.72
CA ALA A 65 -2.45 -2.93 14.99
C ALA A 65 -1.25 -2.81 15.96
N ILE A 66 -0.25 -3.67 15.80
CA ILE A 66 0.94 -3.71 16.65
C ILE A 66 1.96 -2.69 16.14
N VAL A 67 1.92 -1.48 16.72
CA VAL A 67 2.95 -0.46 16.54
C VAL A 67 3.88 -0.45 17.75
N TYR A 68 5.13 -0.85 17.55
CA TYR A 68 6.14 -0.89 18.60
C TYR A 68 6.62 0.52 18.99
N GLU A 69 6.90 1.37 17.99
CA GLU A 69 7.40 2.73 18.18
C GLU A 69 7.20 3.59 16.93
N VAL A 70 6.86 4.87 17.11
CA VAL A 70 6.96 5.88 16.06
C VAL A 70 8.27 6.64 16.27
N VAL A 71 9.20 6.50 15.32
CA VAL A 71 10.56 7.03 15.42
C VAL A 71 10.64 8.36 14.70
N TYR A 72 10.98 9.42 15.43
CA TYR A 72 11.34 10.70 14.83
C TYR A 72 12.77 10.64 14.25
N LEU A 73 12.89 10.92 12.95
CA LEU A 73 14.15 10.83 12.20
C LEU A 73 14.98 12.11 12.28
N GLY A 74 14.41 13.21 12.78
CA GLY A 74 15.09 14.49 12.96
C GLY A 74 14.63 15.56 11.96
N ASN A 75 15.07 16.80 12.20
CA ASN A 75 14.72 17.95 11.37
C ASN A 75 15.43 17.95 9.99
N LYS A 76 16.61 17.31 9.91
CA LYS A 76 17.41 17.21 8.69
C LYS A 76 17.12 15.89 7.97
N ASN A 77 17.13 15.93 6.64
CA ASN A 77 16.98 14.73 5.82
C ASN A 77 18.18 13.81 6.01
N LEU A 78 17.93 12.65 6.63
CA LEU A 78 18.94 11.62 6.77
C LEU A 78 19.21 10.94 5.42
N SER A 79 20.48 10.65 5.15
CA SER A 79 20.84 9.73 4.06
C SER A 79 20.16 8.38 4.28
N ARG A 80 19.89 7.65 3.18
CA ARG A 80 19.26 6.31 3.23
C ARG A 80 19.97 5.40 4.23
N ARG A 81 21.31 5.36 4.18
CA ARG A 81 22.15 4.52 5.05
C ARG A 81 22.05 4.92 6.52
N SER A 82 22.07 6.22 6.84
CA SER A 82 21.94 6.69 8.22
C SER A 82 20.56 6.40 8.79
N ARG A 83 19.52 6.57 7.98
CA ARG A 83 18.14 6.23 8.35
C ARG A 83 17.98 4.73 8.60
N GLU A 84 18.48 3.88 7.70
CA GLU A 84 18.46 2.43 7.87
C GLU A 84 19.17 2.00 9.16
N ARG A 85 20.37 2.53 9.44
CA ARG A 85 21.09 2.25 10.69
C ARG A 85 20.28 2.65 11.92
N LYS A 86 19.64 3.82 11.93
CA LYS A 86 18.81 4.28 13.04
C LYS A 86 17.62 3.33 13.26
N LEU A 87 16.95 2.93 12.19
CA LEU A 87 15.80 2.01 12.27
C LEU A 87 16.20 0.59 12.66
N GLU A 88 17.36 0.09 12.22
CA GLU A 88 17.86 -1.22 12.66
C GLU A 88 18.15 -1.26 14.16
N LYS A 89 18.66 -0.16 14.75
CA LYS A 89 18.84 -0.08 16.20
C LYS A 89 17.51 -0.20 16.94
N VAL A 90 16.47 0.52 16.50
CA VAL A 90 15.13 0.46 17.11
C VAL A 90 14.50 -0.92 16.91
N LYS A 91 14.57 -1.50 15.71
CA LYS A 91 14.09 -2.87 15.47
C LYS A 91 14.83 -3.87 16.36
N LYS A 92 16.15 -3.77 16.50
CA LYS A 92 16.94 -4.66 17.37
C LYS A 92 16.50 -4.57 18.84
N LYS A 93 16.21 -3.36 19.36
CA LYS A 93 15.63 -3.15 20.71
C LYS A 93 14.37 -4.02 20.88
N TYR A 94 13.38 -3.89 20.01
CA TYR A 94 12.12 -4.64 20.13
C TYR A 94 12.27 -6.14 19.88
N LYS A 95 13.16 -6.55 18.97
CA LYS A 95 13.50 -7.97 18.79
C LYS A 95 14.04 -8.58 20.09
N GLN A 96 14.90 -7.87 20.80
CA GLN A 96 15.46 -8.33 22.06
C GLN A 96 14.41 -8.40 23.17
N ILE A 97 13.54 -7.38 23.29
CA ILE A 97 12.43 -7.37 24.25
C ILE A 97 11.52 -8.58 24.03
N LEU A 98 11.05 -8.79 22.79
CA LEU A 98 10.17 -9.92 22.46
C LEU A 98 10.81 -11.28 22.76
N ARG A 99 12.10 -11.45 22.44
CA ARG A 99 12.84 -12.68 22.76
C ARG A 99 13.00 -12.88 24.27
N ARG A 100 13.21 -11.81 25.03
CA ARG A 100 13.28 -11.86 26.49
C ARG A 100 11.94 -12.26 27.08
N ILE A 101 10.87 -11.56 26.70
CA ILE A 101 9.49 -11.89 27.08
C ILE A 101 9.20 -13.36 26.78
N ASN A 102 9.55 -13.86 25.59
CA ASN A 102 9.33 -15.26 25.23
C ASN A 102 9.98 -16.24 26.23
N LYS A 103 11.18 -15.94 26.70
CA LYS A 103 11.95 -16.78 27.64
C LYS A 103 11.52 -16.63 29.11
N THR A 104 10.94 -15.49 29.49
CA THR A 104 10.51 -15.24 30.87
C THR A 104 9.38 -16.19 31.27
N LYS A 105 9.58 -17.05 32.27
CA LYS A 105 8.53 -17.98 32.74
C LYS A 105 7.38 -17.24 33.42
N ASN A 106 7.69 -16.41 34.42
CA ASN A 106 6.69 -15.62 35.12
C ASN A 106 6.45 -14.26 34.43
N LYS A 107 5.36 -14.13 33.66
CA LYS A 107 5.04 -12.87 32.96
C LYS A 107 4.62 -11.73 33.90
N SER A 108 4.17 -12.03 35.12
CA SER A 108 3.75 -10.99 36.08
C SER A 108 4.92 -10.16 36.62
N SER A 109 6.15 -10.65 36.50
CA SER A 109 7.36 -9.90 36.91
C SER A 109 7.84 -8.89 35.87
N LEU A 110 7.25 -8.87 34.66
CA LEU A 110 7.62 -7.92 33.62
C LEU A 110 7.29 -6.49 34.05
N LYS A 111 8.20 -5.55 33.79
CA LYS A 111 8.05 -4.12 34.12
C LYS A 111 8.42 -3.24 32.94
N GLY A 112 8.00 -1.98 32.98
CA GLY A 112 8.35 -0.96 32.00
C GLY A 112 8.02 -1.39 30.57
N GLU A 113 9.01 -1.27 29.69
CA GLU A 113 8.84 -1.54 28.26
C GLU A 113 8.51 -3.00 27.95
N ASP A 114 9.06 -3.95 28.72
CA ASP A 114 8.77 -5.37 28.51
C ASP A 114 7.30 -5.68 28.84
N LEU A 115 6.73 -5.04 29.87
CA LEU A 115 5.30 -5.17 30.21
C LEU A 115 4.41 -4.53 29.14
N ARG A 116 4.79 -3.36 28.62
CA ARG A 116 4.06 -2.68 27.53
C ARG A 116 3.99 -3.58 26.29
N ILE A 117 5.13 -4.14 25.88
CA ILE A 117 5.20 -5.03 24.70
C ILE A 117 4.48 -6.35 24.95
N TYR A 118 4.55 -6.90 26.16
CA TYR A 118 3.79 -8.10 26.52
C TYR A 118 2.28 -7.89 26.35
N LYS A 119 1.74 -6.77 26.85
CA LYS A 119 0.32 -6.40 26.69
C LYS A 119 -0.07 -6.14 25.23
N LEU A 120 0.84 -5.56 24.45
CA LEU A 120 0.59 -5.22 23.04
C LEU A 120 0.50 -6.46 22.14
N VAL A 121 1.47 -7.38 22.22
CA VAL A 121 1.59 -8.52 21.29
C VAL A 121 0.79 -9.75 21.74
N LYS A 122 0.56 -9.89 23.07
CA LYS A 122 -0.25 -10.94 23.73
C LYS A 122 0.27 -12.38 23.60
N LYS A 123 0.73 -12.83 22.44
CA LYS A 123 1.22 -14.21 22.18
C LYS A 123 2.29 -14.28 21.08
N ASP A 124 2.86 -15.46 20.86
CA ASP A 124 3.81 -15.74 19.76
C ASP A 124 5.02 -14.79 19.69
N PHE A 125 5.53 -14.34 20.85
CA PHE A 125 6.59 -13.33 20.95
C PHE A 125 7.84 -13.65 20.11
N TYR A 126 8.23 -14.92 20.04
CA TYR A 126 9.33 -15.34 19.17
C TYR A 126 9.05 -15.07 17.68
N LYS A 127 7.83 -15.37 17.21
CA LYS A 127 7.40 -15.12 15.83
C LYS A 127 7.33 -13.62 15.55
N ALA A 128 6.72 -12.84 16.45
CA ALA A 128 6.68 -11.38 16.37
C ALA A 128 8.09 -10.78 16.27
N SER A 129 9.08 -11.32 17.01
CA SER A 129 10.48 -10.87 16.93
C SER A 129 11.12 -11.03 15.55
N ARG A 130 10.54 -11.86 14.67
CA ARG A 130 11.01 -12.07 13.29
C ARG A 130 10.22 -11.24 12.28
N GLN A 131 9.16 -10.58 12.71
CA GLN A 131 8.19 -9.90 11.85
C GLN A 131 8.24 -8.36 11.95
N ILE A 132 9.15 -7.82 12.76
CA ILE A 132 9.30 -6.36 12.92
C ILE A 132 9.79 -5.71 11.62
N ARG A 133 9.03 -4.71 11.15
CA ARG A 133 9.33 -3.85 10.00
C ARG A 133 9.32 -2.37 10.40
N ALA A 134 9.77 -1.52 9.48
CA ALA A 134 9.68 -0.08 9.61
C ALA A 134 9.09 0.51 8.32
N GLN A 135 8.05 1.33 8.46
CA GLN A 135 7.37 2.02 7.37
C GLN A 135 7.63 3.53 7.50
N LEU A 136 8.10 4.17 6.44
CA LEU A 136 8.24 5.64 6.44
C LEU A 136 6.87 6.29 6.31
N GLY A 137 6.71 7.43 6.98
CA GLY A 137 5.56 8.30 6.77
C GLY A 137 5.53 8.84 5.34
N LEU A 138 4.33 8.95 4.79
CA LEU A 138 4.07 9.38 3.41
C LEU A 138 3.27 10.68 3.31
N LYS A 139 2.88 11.29 4.43
CA LYS A 139 2.05 12.51 4.47
C LYS A 139 2.53 13.58 3.50
N ASP A 140 3.79 14.00 3.58
CA ASP A 140 4.30 15.10 2.74
C ASP A 140 4.21 14.76 1.24
N ARG A 141 4.49 13.50 0.89
CA ARG A 141 4.44 13.02 -0.50
C ARG A 141 3.02 12.93 -1.01
N PHE A 142 2.10 12.48 -0.16
CA PHE A 142 0.69 12.39 -0.47
C PHE A 142 0.10 13.78 -0.69
N MET A 143 0.36 14.72 0.23
CA MET A 143 -0.06 16.13 0.10
C MET A 143 0.45 16.76 -1.21
N ALA A 144 1.74 16.62 -1.50
CA ALA A 144 2.28 17.11 -2.77
C ALA A 144 1.65 16.41 -4.00
N GLY A 145 1.20 15.16 -3.84
CA GLY A 145 0.44 14.44 -4.85
C GLY A 145 -0.96 15.00 -5.04
N VAL A 146 -1.67 15.34 -3.96
CA VAL A 146 -2.98 16.00 -3.97
C VAL A 146 -2.90 17.33 -4.72
N GLU A 147 -1.91 18.16 -4.41
CA GLU A 147 -1.67 19.44 -5.11
C GLU A 147 -1.45 19.22 -6.62
N ARG A 148 -0.56 18.28 -7.00
CA ARG A 148 -0.32 17.94 -8.41
C ARG A 148 -1.56 17.42 -9.13
N SER A 149 -2.37 16.63 -8.44
CA SER A 149 -3.54 15.97 -9.02
C SER A 149 -4.63 16.97 -9.43
N GLY A 150 -4.68 18.15 -8.81
CA GLY A 150 -5.68 19.17 -9.09
C GLY A 150 -5.75 19.59 -10.56
N LEU A 151 -4.62 19.53 -11.28
CA LEU A 151 -4.56 19.86 -12.71
C LEU A 151 -5.27 18.85 -13.62
N TYR A 152 -5.47 17.61 -13.16
CA TYR A 152 -5.94 16.50 -13.99
C TYR A 152 -7.23 15.87 -13.47
N MET A 153 -7.60 16.11 -12.21
CA MET A 153 -8.66 15.35 -11.53
C MET A 153 -10.03 15.48 -12.22
N THR A 154 -10.38 16.69 -12.68
CA THR A 154 -11.64 16.92 -13.42
C THR A 154 -11.75 16.00 -14.64
N GLU A 155 -10.67 15.90 -15.43
CA GLU A 155 -10.65 15.09 -16.63
C GLU A 155 -10.59 13.59 -16.31
N ILE A 156 -9.84 13.21 -15.27
CA ILE A 156 -9.78 11.81 -14.80
C ILE A 156 -11.16 11.32 -14.37
N LEU A 157 -11.87 12.10 -13.55
CA LEU A 157 -13.22 11.77 -13.10
C LEU A 157 -14.19 11.67 -14.28
N ARG A 158 -14.11 12.61 -15.24
CA ARG A 158 -14.92 12.56 -16.47
C ARG A 158 -14.67 11.27 -17.26
N ILE A 159 -13.41 10.85 -17.42
CA ILE A 159 -13.07 9.62 -18.12
C ILE A 159 -13.61 8.39 -17.38
N LEU A 160 -13.45 8.31 -16.06
CA LEU A 160 -13.97 7.18 -15.26
C LEU A 160 -15.49 7.09 -15.36
N LYS A 161 -16.19 8.22 -15.19
CA LYS A 161 -17.63 8.32 -15.33
C LYS A 161 -18.12 7.89 -16.72
N ASN A 162 -17.48 8.38 -17.78
CA ASN A 162 -17.81 7.99 -19.17
C ASN A 162 -17.58 6.50 -19.46
N ASN A 163 -16.76 5.82 -18.64
CA ASN A 163 -16.53 4.39 -18.75
C ASN A 163 -17.41 3.56 -17.80
N ASN A 164 -18.32 4.20 -17.06
CA ASN A 164 -19.17 3.63 -16.00
C ASN A 164 -18.32 2.95 -14.90
N LEU A 165 -17.25 3.62 -14.46
CA LEU A 165 -16.38 3.15 -13.38
C LEU A 165 -16.59 3.99 -12.11
N PRO A 166 -16.32 3.45 -10.91
CA PRO A 166 -16.41 4.19 -9.67
C PRO A 166 -15.37 5.32 -9.66
N GLU A 167 -15.81 6.50 -9.23
CA GLU A 167 -14.98 7.71 -9.22
C GLU A 167 -13.81 7.59 -8.23
N GLU A 168 -13.95 6.78 -7.18
CA GLU A 168 -12.91 6.54 -6.17
C GLU A 168 -11.64 5.90 -6.75
N LEU A 169 -11.72 5.24 -7.92
CA LEU A 169 -10.56 4.73 -8.63
C LEU A 169 -9.59 5.84 -9.07
N SER A 170 -10.06 7.09 -9.16
CA SER A 170 -9.23 8.27 -9.44
C SER A 170 -8.11 8.50 -8.43
N ILE A 171 -8.19 7.89 -7.24
CA ILE A 171 -7.21 8.03 -6.17
C ILE A 171 -6.00 7.10 -6.37
N LEU A 172 -6.12 6.05 -7.18
CA LEU A 172 -5.04 5.07 -7.43
C LEU A 172 -3.68 5.72 -7.80
N PRO A 173 -3.59 6.76 -8.66
CA PRO A 173 -2.32 7.38 -8.99
C PRO A 173 -1.60 8.03 -7.78
N HIS A 174 -2.30 8.35 -6.69
CA HIS A 174 -1.65 8.80 -5.46
C HIS A 174 -0.79 7.70 -4.82
N VAL A 175 -1.30 6.46 -4.85
CA VAL A 175 -0.61 5.28 -4.32
C VAL A 175 0.48 4.82 -5.28
N GLU A 176 0.22 4.84 -6.59
CA GLU A 176 1.16 4.35 -7.60
C GLU A 176 2.39 5.26 -7.76
N SER A 177 2.19 6.57 -7.88
CA SER A 177 3.26 7.52 -8.24
C SER A 177 3.24 8.80 -7.44
N SER A 178 2.25 8.98 -6.56
CA SER A 178 1.91 10.28 -5.99
C SER A 178 1.67 11.34 -7.08
N PHE A 179 1.01 10.97 -8.20
CA PHE A 179 0.76 11.87 -9.34
C PHE A 179 2.04 12.48 -9.96
N GLN A 180 3.15 11.74 -9.98
CA GLN A 180 4.37 12.19 -10.66
C GLN A 180 4.35 11.80 -12.14
N LEU A 181 4.27 12.79 -13.04
CA LEU A 181 4.23 12.55 -14.50
C LEU A 181 5.48 11.80 -15.01
N GLY A 182 6.65 12.21 -14.52
CA GLY A 182 7.93 11.58 -14.86
C GLY A 182 8.24 10.32 -14.04
N ALA A 183 7.28 9.76 -13.31
CA ALA A 183 7.52 8.56 -12.50
C ALA A 183 8.02 7.42 -13.38
N TYR A 184 9.12 6.82 -12.95
CA TYR A 184 9.69 5.64 -13.60
C TYR A 184 10.26 4.70 -12.53
N SER A 185 9.74 3.48 -12.48
CA SER A 185 10.15 2.47 -11.51
C SER A 185 11.33 1.65 -12.03
N SER A 186 12.05 1.00 -11.12
CA SER A 186 13.09 0.03 -11.44
C SER A 186 12.57 -1.17 -12.22
N ALA A 187 11.27 -1.46 -12.13
CA ALA A 187 10.60 -2.53 -12.87
C ALA A 187 10.10 -2.06 -14.26
N GLY A 188 10.38 -0.81 -14.65
CA GLY A 188 10.00 -0.26 -15.96
C GLY A 188 8.55 0.21 -16.05
N ALA A 189 7.87 0.41 -14.92
CA ALA A 189 6.58 1.08 -14.87
C ALA A 189 6.74 2.59 -15.01
N ALA A 190 5.85 3.25 -15.76
CA ALA A 190 5.98 4.67 -16.10
C ALA A 190 4.68 5.46 -15.88
N GLY A 191 4.84 6.75 -15.61
CA GLY A 191 3.78 7.74 -15.48
C GLY A 191 2.91 7.59 -14.23
N ILE A 192 1.83 8.37 -14.18
CA ILE A 192 1.04 8.51 -12.95
C ILE A 192 0.35 7.20 -12.53
N TRP A 193 -0.03 6.39 -13.52
CA TRP A 193 -0.71 5.10 -13.38
C TRP A 193 0.25 3.90 -13.28
N GLN A 194 1.57 4.13 -13.35
CA GLN A 194 2.61 3.11 -13.27
C GLN A 194 2.38 1.89 -14.18
N PHE A 195 2.06 2.13 -15.45
CA PHE A 195 1.96 1.06 -16.44
C PHE A 195 3.34 0.47 -16.76
N THR A 196 3.48 -0.85 -16.63
CA THR A 196 4.61 -1.58 -17.22
C THR A 196 4.56 -1.51 -18.74
N ARG A 197 5.72 -1.65 -19.41
CA ARG A 197 5.78 -1.56 -20.88
C ARG A 197 4.88 -2.59 -21.57
N SER A 198 4.89 -3.84 -21.08
CA SER A 198 4.07 -4.93 -21.62
C SER A 198 2.58 -4.64 -21.48
N THR A 199 2.14 -4.18 -20.31
CA THR A 199 0.72 -3.88 -20.04
C THR A 199 0.28 -2.64 -20.80
N GLY A 200 1.09 -1.58 -20.81
CA GLY A 200 0.77 -0.33 -21.51
C GLY A 200 0.53 -0.55 -23.01
N ARG A 201 1.32 -1.41 -23.67
CA ARG A 201 1.16 -1.74 -25.10
C ARG A 201 -0.19 -2.36 -25.47
N LEU A 202 -0.94 -2.89 -24.50
CA LEU A 202 -2.28 -3.42 -24.75
C LEU A 202 -3.34 -2.31 -24.91
N PHE A 203 -3.03 -1.08 -24.48
CA PHE A 203 -4.04 -0.02 -24.34
C PHE A 203 -3.60 1.35 -24.88
N MET A 204 -2.31 1.55 -25.11
CA MET A 204 -1.72 2.82 -25.58
C MET A 204 -0.39 2.58 -26.31
N ARG A 205 0.11 3.60 -27.02
CA ARG A 205 1.38 3.52 -27.75
C ARG A 205 2.57 3.63 -26.81
N VAL A 206 3.43 2.61 -26.85
CA VAL A 206 4.68 2.55 -26.05
C VAL A 206 5.84 2.14 -26.95
N GLY A 207 6.34 3.13 -27.67
CA GLY A 207 7.49 3.09 -28.57
C GLY A 207 8.78 3.60 -27.91
N TYR A 208 9.77 3.89 -28.74
CA TYR A 208 11.01 4.56 -28.34
C TYR A 208 10.90 6.08 -28.51
N ASP A 209 10.21 6.47 -29.58
CA ASP A 209 9.82 7.81 -30.00
C ASP A 209 8.67 8.39 -29.16
N VAL A 210 7.66 7.57 -28.87
CA VAL A 210 6.47 7.99 -28.11
C VAL A 210 6.18 7.01 -26.97
N ASP A 211 6.01 7.54 -25.76
CA ASP A 211 5.60 6.77 -24.58
C ASP A 211 4.39 7.42 -23.89
N GLU A 212 3.19 7.03 -24.32
CA GLU A 212 1.91 7.59 -23.84
C GLU A 212 1.62 7.25 -22.37
N ARG A 213 2.39 6.36 -21.75
CA ARG A 213 2.30 6.11 -20.30
C ARG A 213 2.58 7.36 -19.48
N ARG A 214 3.39 8.28 -20.03
CA ARG A 214 3.78 9.54 -19.38
C ARG A 214 2.76 10.66 -19.57
N ASP A 215 1.81 10.48 -20.50
CA ASP A 215 0.69 11.40 -20.66
C ASP A 215 -0.41 11.03 -19.65
N PRO A 216 -0.77 11.92 -18.73
CA PRO A 216 -1.71 11.60 -17.66
C PRO A 216 -3.12 11.30 -18.18
N ILE A 217 -3.54 11.88 -19.31
CA ILE A 217 -4.90 11.73 -19.86
C ILE A 217 -4.99 10.45 -20.70
N LEU A 218 -4.03 10.23 -21.61
CA LEU A 218 -3.98 8.99 -22.41
C LEU A 218 -3.80 7.76 -21.51
N ALA A 219 -2.93 7.85 -20.51
CA ALA A 219 -2.75 6.77 -19.53
C ALA A 219 -4.02 6.55 -18.68
N THR A 220 -4.85 7.57 -18.44
CA THR A 220 -6.13 7.41 -17.74
C THR A 220 -7.15 6.66 -18.58
N HIS A 221 -7.25 6.93 -19.88
CA HIS A 221 -8.07 6.12 -20.79
C HIS A 221 -7.63 4.64 -20.80
N ALA A 222 -6.32 4.40 -20.79
CA ALA A 222 -5.78 3.04 -20.69
C ALA A 222 -6.11 2.39 -19.32
N ALA A 223 -5.97 3.12 -18.22
CA ALA A 223 -6.33 2.66 -16.87
C ALA A 223 -7.80 2.28 -16.77
N ALA A 224 -8.70 3.12 -17.29
CA ALA A 224 -10.13 2.85 -17.32
C ALA A 224 -10.44 1.53 -18.05
N LYS A 225 -9.85 1.32 -19.24
CA LYS A 225 -10.01 0.08 -20.01
C LYS A 225 -9.51 -1.15 -19.24
N LEU A 226 -8.33 -1.05 -18.61
CA LEU A 226 -7.76 -2.16 -17.84
C LEU A 226 -8.59 -2.49 -16.60
N LEU A 227 -8.97 -1.48 -15.81
CA LEU A 227 -9.77 -1.66 -14.59
C LEU A 227 -11.15 -2.25 -14.91
N LYS A 228 -11.80 -1.76 -15.97
CA LYS A 228 -13.07 -2.31 -16.46
C LYS A 228 -12.93 -3.79 -16.84
N ARG A 229 -11.89 -4.14 -17.60
CA ARG A 229 -11.60 -5.53 -17.98
C ARG A 229 -11.36 -6.42 -16.76
N ASN A 230 -10.56 -5.96 -15.80
CA ASN A 230 -10.30 -6.70 -14.57
C ASN A 230 -11.59 -6.94 -13.78
N PHE A 231 -12.45 -5.93 -13.69
CA PHE A 231 -13.74 -6.07 -13.02
C PHE A 231 -14.65 -7.05 -13.75
N GLN A 232 -14.82 -6.94 -15.06
CA GLN A 232 -15.67 -7.86 -15.84
C GLN A 232 -15.28 -9.33 -15.67
N GLU A 233 -13.99 -9.60 -15.48
CA GLU A 233 -13.44 -10.95 -15.35
C GLU A 233 -13.48 -11.50 -13.93
N ILE A 234 -13.51 -10.63 -12.91
CA ILE A 234 -13.44 -11.03 -11.50
C ILE A 234 -14.74 -10.73 -10.73
N ASN A 235 -15.55 -9.80 -11.20
CA ASN A 235 -16.78 -9.30 -10.59
C ASN A 235 -16.61 -8.84 -9.12
N SER A 236 -15.52 -8.14 -8.82
CA SER A 236 -15.24 -7.59 -7.49
C SER A 236 -14.16 -6.51 -7.59
N TRP A 237 -14.45 -5.29 -7.13
CA TRP A 237 -13.50 -4.17 -7.15
C TRP A 237 -12.21 -4.40 -6.36
N PRO A 238 -12.25 -4.90 -5.10
CA PRO A 238 -11.02 -5.16 -4.35
C PRO A 238 -10.06 -6.11 -5.09
N LEU A 239 -10.60 -7.19 -5.66
CA LEU A 239 -9.82 -8.14 -6.45
C LEU A 239 -9.39 -7.57 -7.82
N ALA A 240 -10.21 -6.72 -8.46
CA ALA A 240 -9.86 -6.07 -9.73
C ALA A 240 -8.72 -5.05 -9.58
N ILE A 241 -8.70 -4.29 -8.47
CA ILE A 241 -7.59 -3.41 -8.10
C ILE A 241 -6.36 -4.25 -7.75
N THR A 242 -6.52 -5.34 -7.00
CA THR A 242 -5.40 -6.26 -6.73
C THR A 242 -4.82 -6.84 -8.04
N ALA A 243 -5.68 -7.17 -9.01
CA ALA A 243 -5.29 -7.64 -10.34
C ALA A 243 -4.58 -6.57 -11.18
N TYR A 244 -4.86 -5.28 -10.96
CA TYR A 244 -4.14 -4.19 -11.60
C TYR A 244 -2.64 -4.26 -11.27
N ASN A 245 -2.32 -4.57 -10.00
CA ASN A 245 -0.94 -4.66 -9.50
C ASN A 245 -0.28 -6.03 -9.71
N HIS A 246 -1.03 -7.12 -9.58
CA HIS A 246 -0.49 -8.49 -9.59
C HIS A 246 -0.81 -9.29 -10.85
N GLY A 247 -1.54 -8.70 -11.79
CA GLY A 247 -1.99 -9.35 -13.01
C GLY A 247 -3.27 -10.17 -12.82
N LEU A 248 -4.14 -10.09 -13.83
CA LEU A 248 -5.47 -10.70 -13.83
C LEU A 248 -5.46 -12.23 -13.66
N GLN A 249 -4.55 -12.92 -14.35
CA GLN A 249 -4.49 -14.39 -14.28
C GLN A 249 -4.12 -14.92 -12.89
N GLY A 250 -3.27 -14.19 -12.16
CA GLY A 250 -2.94 -14.51 -10.77
C GLY A 250 -4.19 -14.47 -9.89
N MET A 251 -4.98 -13.41 -10.03
CA MET A 251 -6.20 -13.22 -9.25
C MET A 251 -7.31 -14.20 -9.62
N LYS A 252 -7.49 -14.54 -10.90
CA LYS A 252 -8.46 -15.58 -11.32
C LYS A 252 -8.12 -16.93 -10.69
N ARG A 253 -6.83 -17.30 -10.59
CA ARG A 253 -6.40 -18.53 -9.91
C ARG A 253 -6.64 -18.48 -8.41
N ALA A 254 -6.39 -17.33 -7.77
CA ALA A 254 -6.64 -17.16 -6.34
C ALA A 254 -8.14 -17.28 -6.01
N LYS A 255 -9.01 -16.61 -6.77
CA LYS A 255 -10.47 -16.70 -6.62
C LYS A 255 -11.04 -18.10 -6.86
N LYS A 256 -10.38 -18.94 -7.67
CA LYS A 256 -10.82 -20.34 -7.85
C LYS A 256 -10.46 -21.25 -6.67
N ARG A 257 -9.52 -20.85 -5.81
CA ARG A 257 -8.99 -21.68 -4.71
C ARG A 257 -9.64 -21.38 -3.35
N HIS A 258 -10.35 -20.27 -3.24
CA HIS A 258 -10.95 -19.73 -2.03
C HIS A 258 -12.33 -19.18 -2.36
#